data_AF-A0A849RN13-F1
#
_entry.id   AF-A0A849RN13-F1
#
_cell.length_a   1.000
_cell.length_b   1.000
_cell.length_c   1.000
_cell.angle_alpha   90.00
_cell.angle_beta   90.00
_cell.angle_gamma   90.00
#
_symmetry.space_group_name_H-M   'P 1'
#
loop_
_entity.id
_entity.type
_entity.pdbx_description
1 polymer ?
#
loop_
_entity_poly.entity_id
_entity_poly.type
_entity_poly.pdbx_seq_one_letter_code
_entity_poly.pdbx_strand_id
1 'polypeptide(L)'
;MTITDFLSRLEVVKDRGDGRYSARCPAHQDQDPSLSVRDGEKGVLLHCWAGCDLSAIANKLGIEIKDLFHNSQPDPRQRREAIQRRAKERAAQRAVDKAKGRNTDLLKHAEYLVQSARGMTIDTWTSAQLDKRLNCLADAYAVLWGEHHEQH
;
A
#
# COMPACT_ATOMS: atom_id res chain seq x y z
N MET A 1 -6.64 14.26 -23.57
CA MET A 1 -7.26 14.55 -24.89
C MET A 1 -8.31 13.47 -25.20
N THR A 2 -9.18 13.63 -26.21
CA THR A 2 -10.10 12.54 -26.60
C THR A 2 -9.43 11.56 -27.57
N ILE A 3 -9.90 10.31 -27.67
CA ILE A 3 -9.34 9.36 -28.64
C ILE A 3 -9.45 9.87 -30.08
N THR A 4 -10.56 10.54 -30.43
CA THR A 4 -10.76 11.12 -31.76
C THR A 4 -9.69 12.18 -32.08
N ASP A 5 -9.39 13.06 -31.12
CA ASP A 5 -8.33 14.06 -31.27
C ASP A 5 -6.97 13.40 -31.49
N PHE A 6 -6.71 12.30 -30.79
CA PHE A 6 -5.47 11.55 -30.94
C PHE A 6 -5.37 10.88 -32.32
N LEU A 7 -6.42 10.19 -32.76
CA LEU A 7 -6.46 9.49 -34.05
C LEU A 7 -6.32 10.45 -35.23
N SER A 8 -6.82 11.69 -35.13
CA SER A 8 -6.66 12.71 -36.18
C SER A 8 -5.21 13.12 -36.46
N ARG A 9 -4.27 12.78 -35.56
CA ARG A 9 -2.84 13.06 -35.70
C ARG A 9 -2.05 11.90 -36.30
N LEU A 10 -2.72 10.80 -36.62
CA LEU A 10 -2.09 9.56 -37.10
C LEU A 10 -2.44 9.29 -38.56
N GLU A 11 -1.54 8.56 -39.23
CA GLU A 11 -1.73 8.13 -40.61
C GLU A 11 -2.22 6.68 -40.70
N VAL A 12 -3.02 6.41 -41.73
CA VAL A 12 -3.53 5.05 -42.05
C VAL A 12 -4.24 4.40 -40.85
N VAL A 13 -5.18 5.15 -40.28
CA VAL A 13 -6.00 4.69 -39.15
C VAL A 13 -7.03 3.68 -39.64
N LYS A 14 -7.07 2.51 -39.00
CA LYS A 14 -8.05 1.44 -39.25
C LYS A 14 -8.76 1.11 -37.94
N ASP A 15 -10.09 1.14 -37.97
CA ASP A 15 -10.94 0.67 -36.86
C ASP A 15 -10.86 -0.86 -36.76
N ARG A 16 -10.68 -1.37 -35.54
CA ARG A 16 -10.64 -2.80 -35.22
C ARG A 16 -11.84 -3.22 -34.35
N GLY A 17 -12.77 -2.32 -34.07
CA GLY A 17 -13.92 -2.51 -33.20
C GLY A 17 -13.58 -2.36 -31.72
N ASP A 18 -14.61 -2.19 -30.89
CA ASP A 18 -14.49 -2.13 -29.42
C ASP A 18 -13.51 -1.04 -28.93
N GLY A 19 -13.53 0.12 -29.59
CA GLY A 19 -12.68 1.26 -29.26
C GLY A 19 -11.18 1.01 -29.50
N ARG A 20 -10.84 0.03 -30.35
CA ARG A 20 -9.47 -0.31 -30.74
C ARG A 20 -9.20 0.12 -32.17
N TYR A 21 -8.01 0.65 -32.40
CA TYR A 21 -7.55 1.13 -33.69
C TYR A 21 -6.14 0.63 -33.95
N SER A 22 -5.81 0.49 -35.24
CA SER A 22 -4.43 0.31 -35.69
C SER A 22 -4.04 1.46 -36.62
N ALA A 23 -2.86 2.04 -36.43
CA ALA A 23 -2.35 3.15 -37.22
C ALA A 23 -0.86 2.95 -37.52
N ARG A 24 -0.31 3.77 -38.42
CA ARG A 24 1.14 3.82 -38.61
C ARG A 24 1.80 4.53 -37.42
N CYS A 25 2.87 3.94 -36.92
CA CYS A 25 3.67 4.54 -35.86
C CYS A 25 4.47 5.73 -36.42
N PRO A 26 4.37 6.94 -35.84
CA PRO A 26 5.14 8.10 -36.28
C PRO A 26 6.61 8.06 -35.79
N ALA A 27 6.95 7.16 -34.87
CA ALA A 27 8.28 7.05 -34.27
C ALA A 27 9.29 6.25 -35.12
N HIS A 28 8.82 5.49 -36.11
CA HIS A 28 9.66 4.80 -37.09
C HIS A 28 9.06 4.92 -38.50
N GLN A 29 9.82 4.52 -39.52
CA GLN A 29 9.29 4.41 -40.88
C GLN A 29 8.37 3.20 -40.97
N ASP A 30 7.07 3.44 -40.80
CA ASP A 30 6.09 2.37 -40.72
C ASP A 30 5.37 2.19 -42.06
N GLN A 31 5.57 1.04 -42.72
CA GLN A 31 4.88 0.73 -43.97
C GLN A 31 3.51 0.12 -43.72
N ASP A 32 3.39 -0.72 -42.70
CA ASP A 32 2.15 -1.37 -42.29
C ASP A 32 1.73 -0.90 -40.89
N PRO A 33 0.44 -0.64 -40.60
CA PRO A 33 0.00 -0.16 -39.29
C PRO A 33 0.47 -1.02 -38.11
N SER A 34 1.53 -0.60 -37.43
CA SER A 34 2.15 -1.31 -36.31
C SER A 34 1.82 -0.71 -34.94
N LEU A 35 1.15 0.44 -34.89
CA LEU A 35 0.71 1.08 -33.66
C LEU A 35 -0.71 0.64 -33.33
N SER A 36 -0.88 -0.03 -32.19
CA SER A 36 -2.19 -0.27 -31.58
C SER A 36 -2.56 0.91 -30.67
N VAL A 37 -3.78 1.42 -30.86
CA VAL A 37 -4.36 2.51 -30.08
C VAL A 37 -5.68 2.03 -29.49
N ARG A 38 -5.94 2.33 -28.22
CA ARG A 38 -7.20 1.97 -27.56
C ARG A 38 -7.66 3.08 -26.64
N ASP A 39 -8.97 3.31 -26.60
CA ASP A 39 -9.58 4.18 -25.59
C ASP A 39 -9.65 3.44 -24.24
N GLY A 40 -8.87 3.91 -23.27
CA GLY A 40 -8.83 3.35 -21.93
C GLY A 40 -9.62 4.21 -20.95
N GLU A 41 -9.98 3.63 -19.80
CA GLU A 41 -10.75 4.34 -18.76
C GLU A 41 -10.06 5.65 -18.30
N LYS A 42 -8.73 5.62 -18.17
CA LYS A 42 -7.93 6.75 -17.67
C LYS A 42 -7.29 7.59 -18.77
N GLY A 43 -7.33 7.13 -20.02
CA GLY A 43 -6.62 7.76 -21.12
C GLY A 43 -6.37 6.82 -22.29
N VAL A 44 -5.77 7.37 -23.35
CA VAL A 44 -5.43 6.68 -24.59
C VAL A 44 -4.24 5.75 -24.37
N LEU A 45 -4.43 4.47 -24.64
CA LEU A 45 -3.40 3.43 -24.52
C LEU A 45 -2.73 3.20 -25.87
N LEU A 46 -1.40 3.16 -25.88
CA LEU A 46 -0.57 3.01 -27.08
C LEU A 46 0.37 1.82 -26.94
N HIS A 47 0.49 1.02 -27.99
CA HIS A 47 1.48 -0.04 -28.08
C HIS A 47 2.00 -0.19 -29.50
N CYS A 48 3.30 0.00 -29.70
CA CYS A 48 3.95 -0.19 -30.99
C CYS A 48 4.63 -1.56 -31.03
N TRP A 49 4.19 -2.43 -31.95
CA TRP A 49 4.72 -3.79 -32.09
C TRP A 49 6.16 -3.84 -32.62
N ALA A 50 6.67 -2.74 -33.19
CA ALA A 50 8.07 -2.58 -33.58
C ALA A 50 9.01 -2.17 -32.42
N GLY A 51 8.49 -1.94 -31.21
CA GLY A 51 9.30 -1.63 -30.03
C GLY A 51 9.58 -0.14 -29.79
N CYS A 52 8.85 0.78 -30.43
CA CYS A 52 8.97 2.21 -30.12
C CYS A 52 8.42 2.52 -28.72
N ASP A 53 9.17 3.32 -27.96
CA ASP A 53 8.73 3.81 -26.66
C ASP A 53 7.63 4.87 -26.79
N LEU A 54 6.78 4.94 -25.76
CA LEU A 54 5.71 5.92 -25.66
C LEU A 54 6.21 7.37 -25.84
N SER A 55 7.34 7.70 -25.23
CA SER A 55 7.96 9.03 -25.33
C SER A 55 8.37 9.37 -26.77
N ALA A 56 8.86 8.40 -27.54
CA ALA A 56 9.26 8.62 -28.92
C ALA A 56 8.04 8.94 -29.81
N ILE A 57 6.94 8.21 -29.59
CA ILE A 57 5.66 8.44 -30.28
C ILE A 57 5.11 9.82 -29.92
N ALA A 58 5.04 10.14 -28.62
CA ALA A 58 4.54 11.43 -28.13
C ALA A 58 5.35 12.61 -28.69
N ASN A 59 6.68 12.52 -28.66
CA ASN A 59 7.58 13.54 -29.19
C ASN A 59 7.37 13.80 -30.69
N LYS A 60 7.15 12.74 -31.49
CA LYS A 60 6.89 12.88 -32.92
C LYS A 60 5.54 13.51 -33.23
N LEU A 61 4.55 13.28 -32.37
CA LEU A 61 3.22 13.88 -32.48
C LEU A 61 3.13 15.29 -31.84
N GLY A 62 4.20 15.78 -31.22
CA GLY A 62 4.23 17.07 -30.54
C GLY A 62 3.25 17.16 -29.37
N ILE A 63 3.03 16.05 -28.66
CA ILE A 63 2.17 15.99 -27.48
C ILE A 63 2.98 15.60 -26.25
N GLU A 64 2.50 15.97 -25.06
CA GLU A 64 3.07 15.47 -23.82
C GLU A 64 2.38 14.19 -23.37
N ILE A 65 3.09 13.32 -22.64
CA ILE A 65 2.53 12.07 -22.10
C ILE A 65 1.28 12.35 -21.22
N LYS A 66 1.25 13.48 -20.50
CA LYS A 66 0.09 13.88 -19.70
C LYS A 66 -1.17 14.08 -20.54
N ASP A 67 -1.04 14.45 -21.82
CA ASP A 67 -2.17 14.72 -22.71
C ASP A 67 -2.88 13.41 -23.14
N LEU A 68 -2.20 12.26 -23.03
CA LEU A 68 -2.79 10.95 -23.26
C LEU A 68 -3.81 10.58 -22.18
N PHE A 69 -3.70 11.17 -20.99
CA PHE A 69 -4.66 10.92 -19.93
C PHE A 69 -5.95 11.74 -20.17
N HIS A 70 -7.08 11.13 -19.85
CA HIS A 70 -8.32 11.87 -19.71
C HIS A 70 -8.13 12.83 -18.53
N ASN A 71 -8.47 14.11 -18.71
CA ASN A 71 -8.40 15.14 -17.67
C ASN A 71 -9.46 14.92 -16.58
N SER A 72 -9.68 13.67 -16.18
CA SER A 72 -10.47 13.27 -15.04
C SER A 72 -9.61 13.53 -13.80
N GLN A 73 -9.57 14.79 -13.37
CA GLN A 73 -9.31 15.05 -11.95
C GLN A 73 -10.33 14.18 -11.19
N PRO A 74 -9.89 13.25 -10.33
CA PRO A 74 -10.83 12.43 -9.58
C PRO A 74 -11.79 13.36 -8.85
N ASP A 75 -13.08 13.05 -8.89
CA ASP A 75 -14.13 13.86 -8.26
C ASP A 75 -13.64 14.27 -6.85
N PRO A 76 -13.63 15.58 -6.52
CA PRO A 76 -13.24 16.05 -5.19
C PRO A 76 -13.87 15.26 -4.04
N ARG A 77 -15.10 14.74 -4.22
CA ARG A 77 -15.75 13.86 -3.25
C ARG A 77 -15.02 12.52 -3.12
N GLN A 78 -14.81 11.80 -4.23
CA GLN A 78 -14.07 10.53 -4.25
C GLN A 78 -12.66 10.69 -3.66
N ARG A 79 -11.98 11.79 -3.97
CA ARG A 79 -10.66 12.11 -3.39
C ARG A 79 -10.75 12.29 -1.87
N ARG A 80 -11.74 13.05 -1.38
CA ARG A 80 -11.97 13.27 0.06
C ARG A 80 -12.29 11.96 0.78
N GLU A 81 -13.16 11.13 0.21
CA GLU A 81 -13.53 9.82 0.76
C GLU A 81 -12.31 8.88 0.84
N ALA A 82 -11.48 8.84 -0.21
CA ALA A 82 -10.25 8.05 -0.21
C ALA A 82 -9.26 8.51 0.87
N ILE A 83 -9.13 9.83 1.07
CA ILE A 83 -8.28 10.41 2.14
C ILE A 83 -8.83 10.02 3.52
N GLN A 84 -10.14 10.17 3.75
CA GLN A 84 -10.79 9.82 5.02
C GLN A 84 -10.66 8.34 5.34
N ARG A 85 -10.86 7.46 4.36
CA ARG A 85 -10.69 6.02 4.51
C ARG A 85 -9.28 5.66 4.95
N ARG A 86 -8.26 6.18 4.22
CA ARG A 86 -6.84 5.96 4.58
C ARG A 86 -6.49 6.50 5.96
N ALA A 87 -7.06 7.64 6.36
CA ALA A 87 -6.85 8.20 7.69
C ALA A 87 -7.43 7.29 8.78
N LYS A 88 -8.66 6.77 8.57
CA LYS A 88 -9.31 5.83 9.49
C LYS A 88 -8.54 4.52 9.62
N GLU A 89 -8.10 3.94 8.50
CA GLU A 89 -7.28 2.72 8.48
C GLU A 89 -5.97 2.92 9.26
N ARG A 90 -5.26 4.03 9.03
CA ARG A 90 -4.03 4.36 9.76
C ARG A 90 -4.27 4.55 11.26
N ALA A 91 -5.38 5.21 11.63
CA ALA A 91 -5.73 5.39 13.03
C ALA A 91 -6.04 4.05 13.71
N ALA A 92 -6.76 3.15 13.03
CA ALA A 92 -7.05 1.81 13.52
C ALA A 92 -5.76 1.00 13.69
N GLN A 93 -4.87 1.00 12.70
CA GLN A 93 -3.59 0.30 12.78
C GLN A 93 -2.74 0.80 13.96
N ARG A 94 -2.65 2.12 14.15
CA ARG A 94 -1.92 2.70 15.29
C ARG A 94 -2.51 2.28 16.64
N ALA A 95 -3.83 2.15 16.74
CA ALA A 95 -4.48 1.68 17.96
C ALA A 95 -4.12 0.22 18.26
N VAL A 96 -4.10 -0.63 17.22
CA VAL A 96 -3.66 -2.04 17.32
C VAL A 96 -2.19 -2.11 17.74
N ASP A 97 -1.30 -1.38 17.06
CA ASP A 97 0.13 -1.36 17.37
C ASP A 97 0.39 -0.90 18.80
N LYS A 98 -0.36 0.12 19.27
CA LYS A 98 -0.28 0.59 20.66
C LYS A 98 -0.78 -0.46 21.66
N ALA A 99 -1.85 -1.18 21.35
CA ALA A 99 -2.34 -2.27 22.20
C ALA A 99 -1.32 -3.42 22.27
N LYS A 100 -0.76 -3.81 21.13
CA LYS A 100 0.30 -4.82 21.05
C LYS A 100 1.56 -4.40 21.82
N GLY A 101 1.95 -3.13 21.70
CA GLY A 101 3.06 -2.55 22.48
C GLY A 101 2.82 -2.63 23.98
N ARG A 102 1.62 -2.24 24.45
CA ARG A 102 1.24 -2.37 25.87
C ARG A 102 1.32 -3.82 26.38
N ASN A 103 0.85 -4.80 25.59
CA ASN A 103 0.97 -6.21 25.97
C ASN A 103 2.45 -6.64 26.07
N THR A 104 3.24 -6.26 25.07
CA THR A 104 4.69 -6.55 25.05
C THR A 104 5.41 -5.98 26.27
N ASP A 105 5.07 -4.75 26.68
CA ASP A 105 5.66 -4.11 27.86
C ASP A 105 5.25 -4.81 29.17
N LEU A 106 3.99 -5.24 29.27
CA LEU A 106 3.46 -5.99 30.42
C LEU A 106 4.21 -7.32 30.61
N LEU A 107 4.37 -8.08 29.53
CA LEU A 107 5.11 -9.34 29.53
C LEU A 107 6.55 -9.17 29.98
N LYS A 108 7.26 -8.20 29.39
CA LYS A 108 8.65 -7.91 29.75
C LYS A 108 8.77 -7.54 31.21
N HIS A 109 7.83 -6.76 31.74
CA HIS A 109 7.83 -6.39 33.15
C HIS A 109 7.60 -7.61 34.05
N ALA A 110 6.64 -8.46 33.71
CA ALA A 110 6.38 -9.70 34.44
C ALA A 110 7.60 -10.63 34.44
N GLU A 111 8.24 -10.80 33.27
CA GLU A 111 9.45 -11.61 33.14
C GLU A 111 10.61 -11.03 33.97
N TYR A 112 10.83 -9.72 33.91
CA TYR A 112 11.82 -9.04 34.73
C TYR A 112 11.59 -9.25 36.24
N LEU A 113 10.34 -9.18 36.70
CA LEU A 113 10.00 -9.42 38.10
C LEU A 113 10.35 -10.85 38.53
N VAL A 114 9.99 -11.86 37.73
CA VAL A 114 10.33 -13.26 37.99
C VAL A 114 11.84 -13.49 37.97
N GLN A 115 12.54 -12.98 36.96
CA GLN A 115 13.99 -13.13 36.83
C GLN A 115 14.73 -12.46 38.00
N SER A 116 14.35 -11.24 38.36
CA SER A 116 14.99 -10.49 39.46
C SER A 116 14.85 -11.17 40.82
N ALA A 117 13.79 -11.95 41.05
CA ALA A 117 13.58 -12.67 42.31
C ALA A 117 14.43 -13.94 42.46
N ARG A 118 15.05 -14.44 41.38
CA ARG A 118 15.85 -15.66 41.42
C ARG A 118 17.10 -15.45 42.28
N GLY A 119 17.33 -16.36 43.23
CA GLY A 119 18.51 -16.33 44.09
C GLY A 119 18.51 -15.25 45.17
N MET A 120 17.38 -14.55 45.40
CA MET A 120 17.27 -13.63 46.53
C MET A 120 17.29 -14.39 47.86
N THR A 121 18.09 -13.91 48.82
CA THR A 121 18.07 -14.38 50.21
C THR A 121 16.96 -13.65 50.98
N ILE A 122 16.16 -14.40 51.72
CA ILE A 122 14.96 -13.91 52.44
C ILE A 122 15.07 -14.08 53.96
N ASP A 123 16.24 -14.44 54.45
CA ASP A 123 16.57 -14.73 55.85
C ASP A 123 16.32 -13.53 56.80
N THR A 124 16.45 -12.31 56.28
CA THR A 124 16.24 -11.06 57.02
C THR A 124 14.88 -10.42 56.80
N TRP A 125 14.00 -11.05 56.01
CA TRP A 125 12.75 -10.45 55.62
C TRP A 125 11.67 -10.61 56.68
N THR A 126 10.88 -9.56 56.87
CA THR A 126 9.64 -9.65 57.63
C THR A 126 8.58 -10.40 56.82
N SER A 127 7.59 -11.00 57.50
CA SER A 127 6.46 -11.67 56.84
C SER A 127 5.74 -10.74 55.85
N ALA A 128 5.58 -9.45 56.19
CA ALA A 128 4.96 -8.49 55.29
C ALA A 128 5.76 -8.23 54.01
N GLN A 129 7.10 -8.22 54.09
CA GLN A 129 7.96 -8.10 52.90
C GLN A 129 7.92 -9.35 52.03
N LEU A 130 7.90 -10.54 52.67
CA LEU A 130 7.76 -11.81 51.99
C LEU A 130 6.42 -11.90 51.26
N ASP A 131 5.31 -11.64 51.94
CA ASP A 131 3.96 -11.68 51.37
C ASP A 131 3.84 -10.71 50.19
N LYS A 132 4.34 -9.48 50.34
CA LYS A 132 4.34 -8.50 49.25
C LYS A 132 5.08 -9.02 48.02
N ARG A 133 6.25 -9.64 48.21
CA ARG A 133 7.04 -10.17 47.09
C ARG A 133 6.38 -11.38 46.44
N LEU A 134 5.84 -12.30 47.24
CA LEU A 134 5.13 -13.48 46.74
C LEU A 134 3.91 -13.07 45.92
N ASN A 135 3.13 -12.09 46.39
CA ASN A 135 1.98 -11.57 45.66
C ASN A 135 2.41 -10.94 44.32
N CYS A 136 3.45 -10.10 44.30
CA CYS A 136 3.96 -9.55 43.04
C CYS A 136 4.44 -10.62 42.06
N LEU A 137 5.04 -11.71 42.56
CA LEU A 137 5.49 -12.82 41.72
C LEU A 137 4.31 -13.65 41.21
N ALA A 138 3.28 -13.85 42.02
CA ALA A 138 2.06 -14.53 41.62
C ALA A 138 1.36 -13.77 40.48
N ASP A 139 1.24 -12.44 40.61
CA ASP A 139 0.68 -11.57 39.56
C ASP A 139 1.50 -11.66 38.26
N ALA A 140 2.83 -11.60 38.37
CA ALA A 140 3.72 -11.73 37.21
C ALA A 140 3.59 -13.10 36.53
N TYR A 141 3.52 -14.19 37.32
CA TYR A 141 3.29 -15.52 36.78
C TYR A 141 1.94 -15.65 36.10
N ALA A 142 0.88 -15.06 36.64
CA ALA A 142 -0.44 -15.09 36.02
C ALA A 142 -0.43 -14.44 34.62
N VAL A 143 0.29 -13.33 34.45
CA VAL A 143 0.48 -12.67 33.15
C VAL A 143 1.21 -13.59 32.16
N LEU A 144 2.35 -14.16 32.57
CA LEU A 144 3.16 -15.02 31.69
C LEU A 144 2.46 -16.34 31.34
N TRP A 145 1.75 -16.92 32.30
CA TRP A 145 1.02 -18.18 32.14
C TRP A 145 -0.21 -17.99 31.23
N GLY A 146 -0.93 -16.86 31.35
CA GLY A 146 -2.05 -16.53 30.48
C GLY A 146 -1.67 -16.53 29.00
N GLU A 147 -0.51 -15.95 28.64
CA GLU A 147 -0.04 -15.96 27.25
C GLU A 147 0.33 -17.34 26.72
N HIS A 148 0.89 -18.22 27.56
CA HIS A 148 1.23 -19.59 27.14
C HIS A 148 0.00 -20.44 26.78
N HIS A 149 -1.16 -20.16 27.37
CA HIS A 149 -2.41 -20.89 27.08
C HIS A 149 -3.23 -20.29 25.93
N GLU A 150 -3.05 -19.02 25.57
CA GLU A 150 -3.73 -18.42 24.41
C GLU A 150 -3.06 -18.76 23.06
N GLN A 151 -1.83 -19.30 23.08
CA GLN A 151 -1.04 -19.63 21.88
C GLN A 151 -1.17 -21.10 21.42
N HIS A 152 -1.92 -21.94 22.15
CA HIS A 152 -2.18 -23.36 21.86
C HIS A 152 -3.68 -23.62 21.65
#